data_AF-A0A6A7GA95-F1
#
_entry.id   AF-A0A6A7GA95-F1
#
_cell.length_a   1.000
_cell.length_b   1.000
_cell.length_c   1.000
_cell.angle_alpha   90.00
_cell.angle_beta   90.00
_cell.angle_gamma   90.00
#
_symmetry.space_group_name_H-M   'P 1'
#
loop_
_entity.id
_entity.type
_entity.pdbx_description
1 polymer ?
#
loop_
_entity_poly.entity_id
_entity_poly.type
_entity_poly.pdbx_seq_one_letter_code
_entity_poly.pdbx_strand_id
1 'polypeptide(L)'
;VSRILKIMEAPKVLKDYSDEVNVQLPLIVDPAKVDVGLLQPAIEQLLALEKKTRLVNDAASSKLLAIAVLDLCIHHKDWKLLGEHVTLLSKRHAQLKQVIIAVIQAALAALDLLPDVESKTELIEIMRDVSKGKMYIELEYARMSKILSKIREDSGDISTASEILQDIQIETLGSMEYDEKVDYLLEQLRLTMESGNFVRAELVSNKISPQKLNDSEKLQALKLRFYNLLIRFHKHSDTFLEVSKAYLEIFQTPSVQSDPNAWKDSLKNAVIFVALAPFDSEVSDLRHRILSEKKLKQLGSFREILDLLTTDRLMSWPLRFDDEWRKDPSFSEEKEQDAKRYECLKKSVVQHNLRVVSKYYHRVRTDRLQYLLELDAVDTEKYLSEMVQSKQLFARMDRPAGIINFRPQQNADDVLNVWASDISNLLTKIDKTCHLIAKENMIHQIG
;
A
#
# COMPACT_ATOMS: atom_id res chain seq x y z
N VAL A 1 26.79 19.59 -26.65
CA VAL A 1 27.95 20.51 -26.45
C VAL A 1 27.73 21.60 -25.39
N SER A 2 26.60 21.70 -24.66
CA SER A 2 26.42 22.83 -23.71
C SER A 2 25.87 22.50 -22.31
N ARG A 3 25.89 21.23 -21.86
CA ARG A 3 25.53 20.86 -20.47
C ARG A 3 26.57 20.03 -19.70
N ILE A 4 27.70 19.69 -20.34
CA ILE A 4 28.78 18.88 -19.74
C ILE A 4 29.86 19.76 -19.06
N LEU A 5 29.74 21.09 -19.13
CA LEU A 5 30.81 22.02 -18.75
C LEU A 5 30.65 22.71 -17.37
N LYS A 6 29.70 22.31 -16.50
CA LYS A 6 29.44 23.08 -15.26
C LYS A 6 28.96 22.31 -14.02
N ILE A 7 29.43 21.08 -13.80
CA ILE A 7 29.27 20.42 -12.48
C ILE A 7 30.62 19.89 -12.02
N MET A 8 31.15 20.60 -11.02
CA MET A 8 32.23 20.22 -10.09
C MET A 8 33.65 20.21 -10.68
N GLU A 9 34.41 21.22 -10.26
CA GLU A 9 35.87 21.27 -10.33
C GLU A 9 36.46 19.91 -9.94
N ALA A 10 36.88 19.15 -10.94
CA ALA A 10 37.75 18.01 -10.74
C ALA A 10 39.02 18.54 -10.06
N PRO A 11 39.50 17.93 -8.96
CA PRO A 11 40.82 18.27 -8.45
C PRO A 11 41.79 18.05 -9.61
N LYS A 12 42.57 19.08 -9.97
CA LYS A 12 43.59 19.02 -11.02
C LYS A 12 44.41 17.75 -10.83
N VAL A 13 44.34 16.83 -11.80
CA VAL A 13 45.23 15.66 -11.83
C VAL A 13 46.65 16.21 -11.95
N LEU A 14 47.44 16.08 -10.88
CA LEU A 14 48.73 16.74 -10.79
C LEU A 14 49.86 15.92 -11.45
N LYS A 15 49.69 14.60 -11.59
CA LYS A 15 50.52 13.66 -12.36
C LYS A 15 49.70 12.39 -12.70
N ASP A 16 49.73 11.97 -13.96
CA ASP A 16 49.11 10.71 -14.41
C ASP A 16 50.07 9.54 -14.11
N TYR A 17 49.64 8.61 -13.26
CA TYR A 17 50.37 7.36 -12.98
C TYR A 17 49.78 6.17 -13.77
N SER A 18 48.93 6.44 -14.76
CA SER A 18 48.28 5.44 -15.61
C SER A 18 49.29 4.48 -16.25
N ASP A 19 50.47 4.98 -16.63
CA ASP A 19 51.46 4.19 -17.35
C ASP A 19 52.25 3.26 -16.41
N GLU A 20 52.57 3.70 -15.19
CA GLU A 20 53.20 2.84 -14.19
C GLU A 20 52.22 1.78 -13.66
N VAL A 21 50.95 2.16 -13.49
CA VAL A 21 49.90 1.26 -13.01
C VAL A 21 49.50 0.24 -14.08
N ASN A 22 49.40 0.63 -15.35
CA ASN A 22 49.12 -0.32 -16.44
C ASN A 22 50.29 -1.27 -16.73
N VAL A 23 51.52 -0.88 -16.40
CA VAL A 23 52.70 -1.78 -16.50
C VAL A 23 52.80 -2.71 -15.29
N GLN A 24 52.50 -2.24 -14.07
CA GLN A 24 52.61 -3.04 -12.85
C GLN A 24 51.38 -3.90 -12.55
N LEU A 25 50.18 -3.54 -13.02
CA LEU A 25 48.97 -4.34 -12.85
C LEU A 25 49.10 -5.75 -13.43
N PRO A 26 49.55 -5.97 -14.68
CA PRO A 26 49.73 -7.33 -15.22
C PRO A 26 50.81 -8.13 -14.48
N LEU A 27 51.87 -7.47 -14.03
CA LEU A 27 52.97 -8.09 -13.29
C LEU A 27 52.57 -8.60 -11.90
N ILE A 28 51.52 -8.01 -11.31
CA ILE A 28 51.01 -8.38 -9.97
C ILE A 28 49.74 -9.22 -10.07
N VAL A 29 48.97 -9.08 -11.15
CA VAL A 29 47.67 -9.76 -11.37
C VAL A 29 47.84 -11.12 -12.06
N ASP A 30 49.02 -11.50 -12.56
CA ASP A 30 49.25 -12.82 -13.16
C ASP A 30 48.83 -13.97 -12.20
N PRO A 31 47.68 -14.63 -12.46
CA PRO A 31 47.01 -15.51 -11.49
C PRO A 31 47.66 -16.90 -11.39
N ALA A 32 48.86 -17.06 -11.96
CA ALA A 32 49.59 -18.33 -12.04
C ALA A 32 50.87 -18.37 -11.17
N LYS A 33 51.20 -17.29 -10.44
CA LYS A 33 52.41 -17.22 -9.58
C LYS A 33 52.18 -16.77 -8.13
N VAL A 34 50.98 -16.33 -7.77
CA VAL A 34 50.68 -16.00 -6.38
C VAL A 34 50.16 -17.29 -5.72
N ASP A 35 51.07 -18.07 -5.15
CA ASP A 35 50.71 -19.10 -4.17
C ASP A 35 50.08 -18.45 -2.93
N VAL A 36 49.30 -19.21 -2.16
CA VAL A 36 48.57 -18.78 -0.94
C VAL A 36 49.48 -18.03 0.08
N GLY A 37 50.81 -18.19 0.01
CA GLY A 37 51.79 -17.47 0.84
C GLY A 37 52.27 -16.10 0.33
N LEU A 38 51.98 -15.72 -0.93
CA LEU A 38 52.43 -14.45 -1.55
C LEU A 38 51.31 -13.41 -1.69
N LEU A 39 50.11 -13.72 -1.18
CA LEU A 39 48.93 -12.88 -1.30
C LEU A 39 49.04 -11.56 -0.53
N GLN A 40 49.47 -11.62 0.73
CA GLN A 40 49.69 -10.45 1.58
C GLN A 40 50.75 -9.48 1.03
N PRO A 41 51.96 -9.92 0.60
CA PRO A 41 52.95 -9.00 0.05
C PRO A 41 52.53 -8.40 -1.30
N ALA A 42 51.78 -9.14 -2.14
CA ALA A 42 51.21 -8.58 -3.36
C ALA A 42 50.18 -7.48 -3.07
N ILE A 43 49.31 -7.70 -2.07
CA ILE A 43 48.34 -6.69 -1.61
C ILE A 43 49.07 -5.48 -1.01
N GLU A 44 50.12 -5.67 -0.22
CA GLU A 44 50.91 -4.55 0.33
C GLU A 44 51.55 -3.69 -0.76
N GLN A 45 52.07 -4.31 -1.83
CA GLN A 45 52.60 -3.59 -2.98
C GLN A 45 51.50 -2.78 -3.69
N LEU A 46 50.33 -3.37 -3.92
CA LEU A 46 49.18 -2.68 -4.50
C LEU A 46 48.68 -1.53 -3.60
N LEU A 47 48.63 -1.74 -2.29
CA LEU A 47 48.24 -0.70 -1.32
C LEU A 47 49.27 0.44 -1.24
N ALA A 48 50.54 0.16 -1.48
CA ALA A 48 51.59 1.18 -1.55
C ALA A 48 51.46 2.03 -2.83
N LEU A 49 51.11 1.41 -3.96
CA LEU A 49 50.79 2.12 -5.20
C LEU A 49 49.51 2.94 -5.07
N GLU A 50 48.46 2.37 -4.46
CA GLU A 50 47.20 3.07 -4.17
C GLU A 50 47.43 4.31 -3.31
N LYS A 51 48.32 4.21 -2.31
CA LYS A 51 48.71 5.38 -1.49
C LYS A 51 49.34 6.49 -2.34
N LYS A 52 50.18 6.14 -3.32
CA LYS A 52 50.83 7.13 -4.21
C LYS A 52 49.82 7.77 -5.16
N THR A 53 48.97 6.99 -5.81
CA THR A 53 47.96 7.48 -6.76
C THR A 53 46.88 8.32 -6.05
N ARG A 54 46.51 7.95 -4.83
CA ARG A 54 45.56 8.72 -4.00
C ARG A 54 46.09 10.08 -3.59
N LEU A 55 47.36 10.18 -3.18
CA LEU A 55 47.98 11.47 -2.80
C LEU A 55 48.01 12.47 -3.97
N VAL A 56 47.95 11.95 -5.20
CA VAL A 56 48.02 12.72 -6.44
C VAL A 56 46.62 13.00 -7.02
N ASN A 57 45.55 12.50 -6.37
CA ASN A 57 44.15 12.58 -6.80
C ASN A 57 43.86 11.94 -8.16
N ASP A 58 44.63 10.92 -8.56
CA ASP A 58 44.33 10.15 -9.77
C ASP A 58 43.23 9.10 -9.46
N ALA A 59 41.99 9.41 -9.86
CA ALA A 59 40.83 8.59 -9.61
C ALA A 59 40.80 7.30 -10.46
N ALA A 60 41.35 7.34 -11.67
CA ALA A 60 41.26 6.22 -12.61
C ALA A 60 42.20 5.09 -12.21
N SER A 61 43.47 5.42 -11.92
CA SER A 61 44.45 4.42 -11.48
C SER A 61 44.13 3.89 -10.08
N SER A 62 43.71 4.75 -9.15
CA SER A 62 43.29 4.32 -7.80
C SER A 62 42.07 3.39 -7.84
N LYS A 63 41.13 3.60 -8.78
CA LYS A 63 40.00 2.71 -9.00
C LYS A 63 40.45 1.33 -9.49
N LEU A 64 41.34 1.28 -10.49
CA LEU A 64 41.86 0.02 -11.03
C LEU A 64 42.65 -0.76 -9.99
N LEU A 65 43.53 -0.09 -9.24
CA LEU A 65 44.30 -0.71 -8.16
C LEU A 65 43.38 -1.28 -7.06
N ALA A 66 42.34 -0.53 -6.67
CA ALA A 66 41.37 -1.01 -5.68
C ALA A 66 40.56 -2.22 -6.19
N ILE A 67 40.15 -2.23 -7.46
CA ILE A 67 39.48 -3.37 -8.08
C ILE A 67 40.43 -4.58 -8.14
N ALA A 68 41.68 -4.39 -8.54
CA ALA A 68 42.67 -5.46 -8.60
C ALA A 68 42.95 -6.11 -7.23
N VAL A 69 42.97 -5.32 -6.15
CA VAL A 69 43.06 -5.87 -4.78
C VAL A 69 41.87 -6.76 -4.45
N LEU A 70 40.65 -6.34 -4.84
CA LEU A 70 39.44 -7.15 -4.61
C LEU A 70 39.43 -8.40 -5.49
N ASP A 71 39.80 -8.29 -6.76
CA ASP A 71 39.85 -9.42 -7.70
C ASP A 71 40.84 -10.50 -7.23
N LEU A 72 42.00 -10.11 -6.70
CA LEU A 72 42.94 -11.05 -6.07
C LEU A 72 42.32 -11.77 -4.86
N CYS A 73 41.59 -11.06 -4.01
CA CYS A 73 40.89 -11.68 -2.88
C CYS A 73 39.78 -12.63 -3.34
N ILE A 74 39.07 -12.29 -4.42
CA ILE A 74 38.01 -13.11 -5.03
C ILE A 74 38.61 -14.39 -5.64
N HIS A 75 39.74 -14.29 -6.35
CA HIS A 75 40.42 -15.44 -6.96
C HIS A 75 40.91 -16.46 -5.94
N HIS A 76 41.37 -16.00 -4.77
CA HIS A 76 41.84 -16.85 -3.69
C HIS A 76 40.74 -17.36 -2.74
N LYS A 77 39.49 -16.92 -2.92
CA LYS A 77 38.31 -17.30 -2.10
C LYS A 77 38.44 -16.94 -0.60
N ASP A 78 39.28 -15.97 -0.25
CA ASP A 78 39.44 -15.50 1.13
C ASP A 78 38.50 -14.32 1.43
N TRP A 79 37.26 -14.64 1.81
CA TRP A 79 36.19 -13.64 2.04
C TRP A 79 36.43 -12.76 3.27
N LYS A 80 37.14 -13.26 4.29
CA LYS A 80 37.50 -12.48 5.48
C LYS A 80 38.49 -11.37 5.14
N LEU A 81 39.53 -11.69 4.37
CA LEU A 81 40.50 -10.71 3.88
C LEU A 81 39.83 -9.69 2.96
N LEU A 82 38.89 -10.11 2.12
CA LEU A 82 38.08 -9.20 1.30
C LEU A 82 37.33 -8.19 2.18
N GLY A 83 36.63 -8.66 3.22
CA GLY A 83 35.91 -7.79 4.16
C GLY A 83 36.83 -6.78 4.85
N GLU A 84 37.98 -7.23 5.35
CA GLU A 84 38.99 -6.35 5.96
C GLU A 84 39.48 -5.28 4.98
N HIS A 85 39.82 -5.66 3.74
CA HIS A 85 40.28 -4.72 2.73
C HIS A 85 39.18 -3.74 2.27
N VAL A 86 37.92 -4.16 2.20
CA VAL A 86 36.78 -3.27 1.95
C VAL A 86 36.64 -2.24 3.07
N THR A 87 36.74 -2.64 4.35
CA THR A 87 36.72 -1.67 5.47
C THR A 87 37.92 -0.72 5.44
N LEU A 88 39.10 -1.25 5.11
CA LEU A 88 40.35 -0.49 5.11
C LEU A 88 40.37 0.55 3.97
N LEU A 89 39.99 0.16 2.75
CA LEU A 89 39.92 1.07 1.60
C LEU A 89 38.84 2.15 1.78
N SER A 90 37.76 1.84 2.50
CA SER A 90 36.64 2.75 2.70
C SER A 90 36.75 3.68 3.92
N LYS A 91 37.54 3.31 4.94
CA LYS A 91 37.84 4.13 6.14
C LYS A 91 39.13 4.94 6.01
N ARG A 92 39.91 4.71 4.94
CA ARG A 92 41.16 5.43 4.66
C ARG A 92 40.92 6.94 4.49
N HIS A 93 41.73 7.76 5.18
CA HIS A 93 41.67 9.21 5.10
C HIS A 93 42.00 9.71 3.68
N ALA A 94 41.22 10.65 3.16
CA ALA A 94 41.33 11.24 1.81
C ALA A 94 41.09 10.27 0.64
N GLN A 95 40.27 9.22 0.82
CA GLN A 95 39.84 8.40 -0.30
C GLN A 95 38.89 9.16 -1.24
N LEU A 96 39.06 8.93 -2.55
CA LEU A 96 38.19 9.51 -3.58
C LEU A 96 36.83 8.81 -3.60
N LYS A 97 35.74 9.59 -3.70
CA LYS A 97 34.36 9.08 -3.71
C LYS A 97 34.12 8.02 -4.79
N GLN A 98 34.68 8.22 -5.99
CA GLN A 98 34.55 7.30 -7.12
C GLN A 98 35.19 5.93 -6.84
N VAL A 99 36.28 5.89 -6.07
CA VAL A 99 36.95 4.64 -5.70
C VAL A 99 36.10 3.85 -4.72
N ILE A 100 35.48 4.51 -3.73
CA ILE A 100 34.60 3.84 -2.76
C ILE A 100 33.37 3.23 -3.47
N ILE A 101 32.76 3.95 -4.41
CA ILE A 101 31.65 3.43 -5.22
C ILE A 101 32.09 2.20 -6.00
N ALA A 102 33.25 2.25 -6.66
CA ALA A 102 33.78 1.14 -7.44
C ALA A 102 34.11 -0.09 -6.58
N VAL A 103 34.67 0.10 -5.39
CA VAL A 103 34.96 -0.98 -4.42
C VAL A 103 33.68 -1.71 -4.02
N ILE A 104 32.61 -0.95 -3.72
CA ILE A 104 31.32 -1.55 -3.30
C ILE A 104 30.63 -2.23 -4.48
N GLN A 105 30.68 -1.66 -5.69
CA GLN A 105 30.14 -2.29 -6.89
C GLN A 105 30.88 -3.57 -7.27
N ALA A 106 32.21 -3.60 -7.14
CA ALA A 106 33.01 -4.81 -7.34
C ALA A 106 32.68 -5.87 -6.28
N ALA A 107 32.56 -5.46 -5.01
CA ALA A 107 32.15 -6.37 -3.93
C ALA A 107 30.72 -6.91 -4.13
N LEU A 108 29.80 -6.10 -4.65
CA LEU A 108 28.45 -6.52 -5.04
C LEU A 108 28.47 -7.56 -6.17
N ALA A 109 29.26 -7.34 -7.21
CA ALA A 109 29.43 -8.32 -8.30
C ALA A 109 30.05 -9.64 -7.79
N ALA A 110 30.90 -9.58 -6.78
CA ALA A 110 31.48 -10.77 -6.14
C ALA A 110 30.42 -11.61 -5.39
N LEU A 111 29.33 -11.01 -4.91
CA LEU A 111 28.25 -11.73 -4.20
C LEU A 111 27.51 -12.75 -5.09
N ASP A 112 27.56 -12.58 -6.41
CA ASP A 112 26.92 -13.50 -7.37
C ASP A 112 27.78 -14.76 -7.62
N LEU A 113 29.07 -14.71 -7.31
CA LEU A 113 30.03 -15.83 -7.49
C LEU A 113 30.15 -16.72 -6.24
N LEU A 114 29.46 -16.36 -5.15
CA LEU A 114 29.51 -17.01 -3.84
C LEU A 114 28.39 -18.06 -3.67
N PRO A 115 28.72 -19.33 -3.37
CA PRO A 115 27.73 -20.35 -3.00
C PRO A 115 27.43 -20.40 -1.50
N ASP A 116 28.27 -19.82 -0.63
CA ASP A 116 28.13 -19.92 0.82
C ASP A 116 27.29 -18.77 1.42
N VAL A 117 26.22 -19.14 2.14
CA VAL A 117 25.23 -18.21 2.70
C VAL A 117 25.81 -17.43 3.90
N GLU A 118 26.64 -18.07 4.73
CA GLU A 118 27.23 -17.44 5.92
C GLU A 118 28.26 -16.37 5.52
N SER A 119 29.23 -16.72 4.67
CA SER A 119 30.22 -15.75 4.16
C SER A 119 29.55 -14.59 3.42
N LYS A 120 28.42 -14.83 2.76
CA LYS A 120 27.61 -13.79 2.10
C LYS A 120 26.99 -12.82 3.10
N THR A 121 26.48 -13.32 4.23
CA THR A 121 25.92 -12.47 5.29
C THR A 121 26.98 -11.59 5.95
N GLU A 122 28.14 -12.15 6.31
CA GLU A 122 29.24 -11.40 6.94
C GLU A 122 29.73 -10.27 6.03
N LEU A 123 29.93 -10.55 4.74
CA LEU A 123 30.38 -9.56 3.78
C LEU A 123 29.35 -8.43 3.59
N ILE A 124 28.05 -8.76 3.53
CA ILE A 124 26.99 -7.76 3.40
C ILE A 124 26.89 -6.88 4.65
N GLU A 125 27.04 -7.44 5.85
CA GLU A 125 27.05 -6.65 7.09
C GLU A 125 28.22 -5.67 7.13
N ILE A 126 29.42 -6.12 6.74
CA ILE A 126 30.60 -5.25 6.61
C ILE A 126 30.34 -4.12 5.59
N MET A 127 29.75 -4.44 4.44
CA MET A 127 29.42 -3.43 3.43
C MET A 127 28.33 -2.46 3.89
N ARG A 128 27.34 -2.91 4.67
CA ARG A 128 26.30 -2.06 5.27
C ARG A 128 26.92 -1.07 6.25
N ASP A 129 27.81 -1.52 7.13
CA ASP A 129 28.51 -0.66 8.08
C ASP A 129 29.36 0.40 7.40
N VAL A 130 30.04 0.02 6.32
CA VAL A 130 30.86 0.93 5.51
C VAL A 130 30.03 1.98 4.78
N SER A 131 28.81 1.62 4.39
CA SER A 131 27.91 2.46 3.58
C SER A 131 27.01 3.35 4.42
N LYS A 132 26.81 3.03 5.70
CA LYS A 132 25.94 3.80 6.61
C LYS A 132 26.41 5.27 6.71
N GLY A 133 25.52 6.20 6.40
CA GLY A 133 25.77 7.65 6.48
C GLY A 133 26.48 8.28 5.27
N LYS A 134 26.75 7.53 4.19
CA LYS A 134 27.35 8.06 2.96
C LYS A 134 26.30 8.29 1.88
N MET A 135 25.87 9.55 1.68
CA MET A 135 24.82 9.93 0.72
C MET A 135 25.01 9.42 -0.72
N TYR A 136 26.26 9.25 -1.17
CA TYR A 136 26.58 8.85 -2.54
C TYR A 136 26.52 7.33 -2.78
N ILE A 137 26.28 6.52 -1.75
CA ILE A 137 26.20 5.04 -1.83
C ILE A 137 24.83 4.53 -1.34
N GLU A 138 23.90 5.41 -0.99
CA GLU A 138 22.61 5.00 -0.41
C GLU A 138 21.80 4.04 -1.30
N LEU A 139 21.92 4.15 -2.63
CA LEU A 139 21.27 3.24 -3.58
C LEU A 139 21.79 1.80 -3.45
N GLU A 140 23.12 1.63 -3.40
CA GLU A 140 23.73 0.32 -3.22
C GLU A 140 23.46 -0.22 -1.81
N TYR A 141 23.42 0.66 -0.81
CA TYR A 141 23.04 0.30 0.56
C TYR A 141 21.61 -0.27 0.65
N ALA A 142 20.66 0.33 -0.07
CA ALA A 142 19.30 -0.19 -0.17
C ALA A 142 19.27 -1.58 -0.85
N ARG A 143 19.97 -1.74 -1.98
CA ARG A 143 20.04 -3.04 -2.69
C ARG A 143 20.65 -4.15 -1.83
N MET A 144 21.75 -3.85 -1.12
CA MET A 144 22.38 -4.78 -0.18
C MET A 144 21.45 -5.18 0.96
N SER A 145 20.70 -4.21 1.51
CA SER A 145 19.76 -4.48 2.60
C SER A 145 18.58 -5.32 2.15
N LYS A 146 18.12 -5.16 0.90
CA LYS A 146 17.13 -6.06 0.27
C LYS A 146 17.63 -7.49 0.14
N ILE A 147 18.89 -7.69 -0.26
CA ILE A 147 19.50 -9.03 -0.37
C ILE A 147 19.65 -9.65 1.03
N LEU A 148 20.14 -8.88 2.01
CA LEU A 148 20.28 -9.35 3.40
C LEU A 148 18.93 -9.77 3.99
N SER A 149 17.89 -8.98 3.75
CA SER A 149 16.54 -9.28 4.21
C SER A 149 16.02 -10.61 3.65
N LYS A 150 16.25 -10.90 2.36
CA LYS A 150 15.89 -12.20 1.77
C LYS A 150 16.63 -13.37 2.39
N ILE A 151 17.94 -13.21 2.64
CA ILE A 151 18.73 -14.27 3.29
C ILE A 151 18.20 -14.54 4.70
N ARG A 152 17.80 -13.50 5.44
CA ARG A 152 17.21 -13.66 6.78
C ARG A 152 15.77 -14.18 6.75
N GLU A 153 15.02 -13.90 5.69
CA GLU A 153 13.71 -14.53 5.43
C GLU A 153 13.90 -16.04 5.22
N ASP A 154 14.88 -16.43 4.40
CA ASP A 154 15.23 -17.83 4.15
C ASP A 154 15.73 -18.55 5.43
N SER A 155 16.37 -17.84 6.36
CA SER A 155 16.77 -18.37 7.67
C SER A 155 15.64 -18.42 8.69
N GLY A 156 14.46 -17.88 8.38
CA GLY A 156 13.28 -17.85 9.26
C GLY A 156 13.20 -16.65 10.22
N ASP A 157 14.17 -15.74 10.20
CA ASP A 157 14.24 -14.58 11.10
C ASP A 157 13.52 -13.34 10.53
N ILE A 158 12.19 -13.46 10.35
CA ILE A 158 11.32 -12.46 9.71
C ILE A 158 11.34 -11.11 10.44
N SER A 159 11.43 -11.12 11.78
CA SER A 159 11.46 -9.90 12.60
C SER A 159 12.67 -9.04 12.29
N THR A 160 13.87 -9.64 12.29
CA THR A 160 15.11 -8.93 12.02
C THR A 160 15.22 -8.49 10.56
N ALA A 161 14.67 -9.29 9.63
CA ALA A 161 14.56 -8.92 8.23
C ALA A 161 13.70 -7.66 8.05
N SER A 162 12.59 -7.56 8.78
CA SER A 162 11.71 -6.40 8.75
C SER A 162 12.38 -5.14 9.30
N GLU A 163 13.12 -5.25 10.41
CA GLU A 163 13.87 -4.14 11.00
C GLU A 163 14.96 -3.60 10.07
N ILE A 164 15.73 -4.49 9.43
CA ILE A 164 16.76 -4.10 8.45
C ILE A 164 16.18 -3.26 7.31
N LEU A 165 15.03 -3.67 6.77
CA LEU A 165 14.42 -2.92 5.69
C LEU A 165 13.84 -1.59 6.18
N GLN A 166 13.27 -1.56 7.39
CA GLN A 166 12.66 -0.36 7.99
C GLN A 166 13.69 0.72 8.34
N ASP A 167 14.92 0.34 8.69
CA ASP A 167 16.01 1.28 8.97
C ASP A 167 16.27 2.24 7.80
N ILE A 168 15.89 1.85 6.59
CA ILE A 168 16.10 2.64 5.37
C ILE A 168 14.86 3.48 5.07
N GLN A 169 15.02 4.80 5.15
CA GLN A 169 14.02 5.77 4.69
C GLN A 169 14.17 5.99 3.18
N ILE A 170 13.44 5.21 2.37
CA ILE A 170 13.57 5.22 0.91
C ILE A 170 12.92 6.45 0.27
N GLU A 171 12.08 7.15 1.03
CA GLU A 171 11.43 8.38 0.60
C GLU A 171 12.43 9.51 0.35
N THR A 172 13.52 9.58 1.14
CA THR A 172 14.55 10.62 1.03
C THR A 172 15.54 10.35 -0.10
N LEU A 173 15.56 9.12 -0.62
CA LEU A 173 16.46 8.65 -1.67
C LEU A 173 16.03 9.21 -3.04
N GLY A 174 16.49 10.41 -3.39
CA GLY A 174 16.17 11.05 -4.68
C GLY A 174 16.69 10.31 -5.92
N SER A 175 17.76 9.52 -5.76
CA SER A 175 18.49 8.89 -6.88
C SER A 175 17.89 7.57 -7.39
N MET A 176 16.91 6.99 -6.70
CA MET A 176 16.30 5.71 -7.07
C MET A 176 15.05 5.92 -7.96
N GLU A 177 14.88 5.05 -8.96
CA GLU A 177 13.69 5.03 -9.81
C GLU A 177 12.43 4.75 -9.00
N TYR A 178 11.30 5.32 -9.41
CA TYR A 178 10.05 5.18 -8.67
C TYR A 178 9.60 3.70 -8.57
N ASP A 179 9.80 2.90 -9.62
CA ASP A 179 9.44 1.48 -9.66
C ASP A 179 10.22 0.67 -8.62
N GLU A 180 11.54 0.88 -8.52
CA GLU A 180 12.39 0.22 -7.53
C GLU A 180 11.99 0.62 -6.10
N LYS A 181 11.61 1.88 -5.89
CA LYS A 181 11.11 2.36 -4.59
C LYS A 181 9.82 1.64 -4.19
N VAL A 182 8.85 1.56 -5.11
CA VAL A 182 7.58 0.89 -4.85
C VAL A 182 7.83 -0.58 -4.54
N ASP A 183 8.63 -1.28 -5.33
CA ASP A 183 8.95 -2.69 -5.09
C ASP A 183 9.60 -2.91 -3.72
N TYR A 184 10.48 -2.00 -3.28
CA TYR A 184 11.04 -2.08 -1.95
C TYR A 184 9.98 -1.83 -0.85
N LEU A 185 9.14 -0.80 -0.99
CA LEU A 185 8.08 -0.51 -0.02
C LEU A 185 7.07 -1.67 0.08
N LEU A 186 6.83 -2.40 -1.02
CA LEU A 186 5.97 -3.59 -1.03
C LEU A 186 6.59 -4.75 -0.24
N GLU A 187 7.89 -4.99 -0.37
CA GLU A 187 8.58 -6.01 0.44
C GLU A 187 8.61 -5.61 1.93
N GLN A 188 8.82 -4.33 2.25
CA GLN A 188 8.67 -3.83 3.62
C GLN A 188 7.28 -4.10 4.17
N LEU A 189 6.23 -3.83 3.37
CA LEU A 189 4.86 -4.07 3.78
C LEU A 189 4.59 -5.58 3.96
N ARG A 190 5.11 -6.43 3.08
CA ARG A 190 4.97 -7.88 3.21
C ARG A 190 5.63 -8.42 4.49
N LEU A 191 6.87 -8.03 4.77
CA LEU A 191 7.61 -8.52 5.94
C LEU A 191 7.07 -7.93 7.26
N THR A 192 6.56 -6.69 7.26
CA THR A 192 5.86 -6.14 8.43
C THR A 192 4.57 -6.90 8.74
N MET A 193 3.86 -7.37 7.70
CA MET A 193 2.69 -8.22 7.85
C MET A 193 3.04 -9.59 8.42
N GLU A 194 4.07 -10.25 7.88
CA GLU A 194 4.51 -11.58 8.37
C GLU A 194 5.08 -11.51 9.80
N SER A 195 5.68 -10.38 10.20
CA SER A 195 6.11 -10.15 11.59
C SER A 195 4.97 -9.77 12.56
N GLY A 196 3.73 -9.60 12.08
CA GLY A 196 2.56 -9.28 12.89
C GLY A 196 2.48 -7.82 13.37
N ASN A 197 3.32 -6.93 12.86
CA ASN A 197 3.36 -5.51 13.26
C ASN A 197 2.43 -4.65 12.39
N PHE A 198 1.12 -4.79 12.60
CA PHE A 198 0.09 -4.12 11.78
C PHE A 198 0.13 -2.59 11.81
N VAL A 199 0.43 -1.97 12.96
CA VAL A 199 0.56 -0.50 13.06
C VAL A 199 1.67 0.03 12.15
N ARG A 200 2.78 -0.70 12.05
CA ARG A 200 3.89 -0.32 11.17
C ARG A 200 3.53 -0.55 9.71
N ALA A 201 2.78 -1.60 9.40
CA ALA A 201 2.30 -1.86 8.04
C ALA A 201 1.42 -0.71 7.52
N GLU A 202 0.55 -0.14 8.36
CA GLU A 202 -0.28 1.03 8.00
C GLU A 202 0.56 2.28 7.68
N LEU A 203 1.60 2.52 8.48
CA LEU A 203 2.54 3.62 8.22
C LEU A 203 3.29 3.40 6.90
N VAL A 204 3.63 2.16 6.56
CA VAL A 204 4.30 1.83 5.30
C VAL A 204 3.35 1.98 4.11
N SER A 205 2.08 1.55 4.22
CA SER A 205 1.10 1.70 3.14
C SER A 205 0.83 3.16 2.79
N ASN A 206 0.78 4.04 3.79
CA ASN A 206 0.54 5.48 3.59
C ASN A 206 1.67 6.19 2.82
N LYS A 207 2.87 5.59 2.75
CA LYS A 207 4.00 6.12 1.98
C LYS A 207 3.86 5.89 0.48
N ILE A 208 3.09 4.89 0.08
CA ILE A 208 2.87 4.55 -1.33
C ILE A 208 1.72 5.45 -1.84
N SER A 209 2.02 6.28 -2.84
CA SER A 209 1.02 7.16 -3.45
C SER A 209 0.26 6.40 -4.54
N PRO A 210 -1.05 6.11 -4.38
CA PRO A 210 -1.81 5.31 -5.36
C PRO A 210 -1.95 6.00 -6.73
N GLN A 211 -1.87 7.34 -6.76
CA GLN A 211 -2.00 8.11 -8.00
C GLN A 211 -0.84 7.89 -8.98
N LYS A 212 0.38 7.69 -8.47
CA LYS A 212 1.59 7.52 -9.29
C LYS A 212 1.76 6.09 -9.82
N LEU A 213 0.89 5.15 -9.42
CA LEU A 213 0.91 3.75 -9.85
C LEU A 213 0.16 3.50 -11.17
N ASN A 214 -0.43 4.54 -11.78
CA ASN A 214 -1.28 4.41 -12.96
C ASN A 214 -0.52 4.59 -14.30
N ASP A 215 0.76 4.96 -14.27
CA ASP A 215 1.45 5.52 -15.45
C ASP A 215 2.14 4.46 -16.36
N SER A 216 2.32 3.19 -15.95
CA SER A 216 2.98 2.18 -16.82
C SER A 216 2.53 0.73 -16.57
N GLU A 217 2.72 -0.16 -17.55
CA GLU A 217 2.37 -1.60 -17.46
C GLU A 217 3.14 -2.34 -16.36
N LYS A 218 4.42 -2.03 -16.12
CA LYS A 218 5.18 -2.58 -14.99
C LYS A 218 4.62 -2.10 -13.64
N LEU A 219 4.17 -0.85 -13.58
CA LEU A 219 3.49 -0.26 -12.43
C LEU A 219 2.13 -0.92 -12.17
N GLN A 220 1.43 -1.41 -13.20
CA GLN A 220 0.17 -2.16 -13.03
C GLN A 220 0.39 -3.48 -12.28
N ALA A 221 1.45 -4.24 -12.59
CA ALA A 221 1.77 -5.47 -11.86
C ALA A 221 2.10 -5.17 -10.39
N LEU A 222 2.86 -4.11 -10.12
CA LEU A 222 3.15 -3.64 -8.76
C LEU A 222 1.89 -3.15 -8.04
N LYS A 223 0.98 -2.47 -8.75
CA LYS A 223 -0.32 -2.02 -8.25
C LYS A 223 -1.17 -3.21 -7.79
N LEU A 224 -1.23 -4.29 -8.57
CA LEU A 224 -1.96 -5.50 -8.17
C LEU A 224 -1.36 -6.15 -6.92
N ARG A 225 -0.03 -6.25 -6.84
CA ARG A 225 0.65 -6.74 -5.62
C ARG A 225 0.33 -5.86 -4.42
N PHE A 226 0.40 -4.55 -4.58
CA PHE A 226 0.06 -3.57 -3.54
C PHE A 226 -1.35 -3.77 -3.00
N TYR A 227 -2.36 -3.76 -3.87
CA TYR A 227 -3.74 -3.91 -3.42
C TYR A 227 -4.04 -5.29 -2.84
N ASN A 228 -3.42 -6.35 -3.34
CA ASN A 228 -3.56 -7.68 -2.73
C ASN A 228 -3.01 -7.72 -1.29
N LEU A 229 -1.88 -7.05 -1.05
CA LEU A 229 -1.34 -6.92 0.30
C LEU A 229 -2.22 -6.01 1.18
N LEU A 230 -2.73 -4.90 0.64
CA LEU A 230 -3.70 -4.05 1.35
C LEU A 230 -4.97 -4.82 1.71
N ILE A 231 -5.50 -5.64 0.81
CA ILE A 231 -6.69 -6.46 1.09
C ILE A 231 -6.39 -7.41 2.25
N ARG A 232 -5.22 -8.05 2.28
CA ARG A 232 -4.82 -8.89 3.43
C ARG A 232 -4.74 -8.07 4.73
N PHE A 233 -4.16 -6.87 4.67
CA PHE A 233 -4.08 -5.96 5.81
C PHE A 233 -5.46 -5.56 6.33
N HIS A 234 -6.32 -5.01 5.47
CA HIS A 234 -7.64 -4.54 5.85
C HIS A 234 -8.61 -5.68 6.21
N LYS A 235 -8.39 -6.91 5.69
CA LYS A 235 -9.07 -8.12 6.15
C LYS A 235 -8.73 -8.43 7.61
N HIS A 236 -7.49 -8.21 8.05
CA HIS A 236 -7.08 -8.41 9.45
C HIS A 236 -7.56 -7.29 10.38
N SER A 237 -7.68 -6.05 9.89
CA SER A 237 -8.15 -4.91 10.68
C SER A 237 -9.67 -4.67 10.61
N ASP A 238 -10.42 -5.59 10.00
CA ASP A 238 -11.89 -5.53 9.82
C ASP A 238 -12.40 -4.22 9.17
N THR A 239 -11.56 -3.52 8.41
CA THR A 239 -11.89 -2.27 7.71
C THR A 239 -12.50 -2.55 6.33
N PHE A 240 -13.74 -3.05 6.32
CA PHE A 240 -14.42 -3.50 5.10
C PHE A 240 -14.58 -2.42 4.01
N LEU A 241 -14.72 -1.15 4.40
CA LEU A 241 -14.85 -0.02 3.48
C LEU A 241 -13.59 0.16 2.62
N GLU A 242 -12.41 0.06 3.24
CA GLU A 242 -11.12 0.21 2.56
C GLU A 242 -10.83 -1.00 1.68
N VAL A 243 -11.20 -2.21 2.12
CA VAL A 243 -11.16 -3.43 1.28
C VAL A 243 -11.96 -3.24 0.00
N SER A 244 -13.19 -2.72 0.10
CA SER A 244 -14.00 -2.42 -1.08
C SER A 244 -13.31 -1.42 -2.01
N LYS A 245 -12.82 -0.29 -1.46
CA LYS A 245 -12.11 0.72 -2.27
C LYS A 245 -10.91 0.10 -2.99
N ALA A 246 -10.14 -0.76 -2.32
CA ALA A 246 -9.04 -1.50 -2.91
C ALA A 246 -9.48 -2.40 -4.09
N TYR A 247 -10.56 -3.16 -3.94
CA TYR A 247 -11.11 -3.96 -5.04
C TYR A 247 -11.62 -3.13 -6.22
N LEU A 248 -12.19 -1.94 -5.96
CA LEU A 248 -12.59 -1.03 -7.02
C LEU A 248 -11.39 -0.46 -7.78
N GLU A 249 -10.28 -0.18 -7.09
CA GLU A 249 -9.03 0.27 -7.73
C GLU A 249 -8.35 -0.85 -8.54
N ILE A 250 -8.43 -2.10 -8.07
CA ILE A 250 -8.04 -3.28 -8.85
C ILE A 250 -8.90 -3.35 -10.13
N PHE A 251 -10.22 -3.20 -10.00
CA PHE A 251 -11.14 -3.26 -11.14
C PHE A 251 -10.94 -2.11 -12.15
N GLN A 252 -10.56 -0.91 -11.70
CA GLN A 252 -10.23 0.20 -12.59
C GLN A 252 -8.95 -0.03 -13.41
N THR A 253 -8.12 -1.01 -13.03
CA THR A 253 -6.85 -1.29 -13.69
C THR A 253 -7.08 -1.98 -15.06
N PRO A 254 -6.51 -1.47 -16.17
CA PRO A 254 -6.76 -1.98 -17.52
C PRO A 254 -6.47 -3.48 -17.69
N SER A 255 -5.42 -4.00 -17.07
CA SER A 255 -5.03 -5.42 -17.15
C SER A 255 -6.07 -6.36 -16.53
N VAL A 256 -6.81 -5.89 -15.52
CA VAL A 256 -7.90 -6.68 -14.91
C VAL A 256 -9.17 -6.57 -15.73
N GLN A 257 -9.39 -5.44 -16.40
CA GLN A 257 -10.55 -5.26 -17.27
C GLN A 257 -10.49 -6.10 -18.54
N SER A 258 -9.30 -6.44 -19.04
CA SER A 258 -9.12 -7.37 -20.16
C SER A 258 -9.48 -8.81 -19.79
N ASP A 259 -9.33 -9.21 -18.53
CA ASP A 259 -9.52 -10.59 -18.08
C ASP A 259 -10.94 -10.86 -17.56
N PRO A 260 -11.74 -11.71 -18.24
CA PRO A 260 -13.17 -11.85 -17.96
C PRO A 260 -13.53 -12.43 -16.58
N ASN A 261 -12.61 -13.18 -15.97
CA ASN A 261 -12.81 -13.77 -14.65
C ASN A 261 -12.33 -12.84 -13.53
N ALA A 262 -11.17 -12.21 -13.72
CA ALA A 262 -10.57 -11.34 -12.71
C ALA A 262 -11.42 -10.09 -12.42
N TRP A 263 -12.05 -9.48 -13.44
CA TRP A 263 -12.96 -8.36 -13.19
C TRP A 263 -14.24 -8.79 -12.48
N LYS A 264 -14.76 -10.00 -12.76
CA LYS A 264 -15.96 -10.52 -12.08
C LYS A 264 -15.68 -10.75 -10.61
N ASP A 265 -14.56 -11.39 -10.29
CA ASP A 265 -14.20 -11.70 -8.91
C ASP A 265 -13.89 -10.43 -8.12
N SER A 266 -13.18 -9.46 -8.72
CA SER A 266 -12.91 -8.16 -8.10
C SER A 266 -14.20 -7.39 -7.82
N LEU A 267 -15.14 -7.39 -8.77
CA LEU A 267 -16.42 -6.70 -8.62
C LEU A 267 -17.31 -7.39 -7.57
N LYS A 268 -17.42 -8.72 -7.60
CA LYS A 268 -18.14 -9.49 -6.57
C LYS A 268 -17.61 -9.19 -5.18
N ASN A 269 -16.30 -9.22 -5.01
CA ASN A 269 -15.67 -8.96 -3.73
C ASN A 269 -15.91 -7.52 -3.27
N ALA A 270 -15.82 -6.53 -4.17
CA ALA A 270 -16.18 -5.15 -3.85
C ALA A 270 -17.63 -5.05 -3.33
N VAL A 271 -18.59 -5.69 -4.01
CA VAL A 271 -19.99 -5.69 -3.56
C VAL A 271 -20.15 -6.32 -2.18
N ILE A 272 -19.50 -7.46 -1.93
CA ILE A 272 -19.53 -8.17 -0.65
C ILE A 272 -19.04 -7.26 0.48
N PHE A 273 -17.88 -6.62 0.30
CA PHE A 273 -17.30 -5.78 1.34
C PHE A 273 -18.05 -4.46 1.56
N VAL A 274 -18.69 -3.88 0.53
CA VAL A 274 -19.59 -2.73 0.71
C VAL A 274 -20.86 -3.09 1.47
N ALA A 275 -21.39 -4.30 1.29
CA ALA A 275 -22.55 -4.75 2.02
C ALA A 275 -22.23 -5.00 3.52
N LEU A 276 -21.03 -5.50 3.80
CA LEU A 276 -20.52 -5.75 5.15
C LEU A 276 -20.15 -4.47 5.92
N ALA A 277 -19.74 -3.42 5.21
CA ALA A 277 -19.32 -2.17 5.84
C ALA A 277 -20.47 -1.52 6.63
N PRO A 278 -20.19 -1.00 7.86
CA PRO A 278 -21.18 -0.24 8.62
C PRO A 278 -21.60 1.00 7.83
N PHE A 279 -22.83 1.44 8.01
CA PHE A 279 -23.31 2.56 7.21
C PHE A 279 -22.61 3.87 7.58
N ASP A 280 -22.06 4.51 6.56
CA ASP A 280 -21.55 5.87 6.59
C ASP A 280 -21.96 6.60 5.30
N SER A 281 -21.86 7.94 5.29
CA SER A 281 -22.08 8.75 4.09
C SER A 281 -21.22 8.23 2.92
N GLU A 282 -19.96 7.88 3.20
CA GLU A 282 -19.05 7.32 2.20
C GLU A 282 -19.54 5.98 1.63
N VAL A 283 -20.12 5.11 2.46
CA VAL A 283 -20.66 3.83 2.00
C VAL A 283 -21.86 4.03 1.10
N SER A 284 -22.73 5.00 1.42
CA SER A 284 -23.87 5.36 0.58
C SER A 284 -23.40 5.82 -0.81
N ASP A 285 -22.39 6.70 -0.86
CA ASP A 285 -21.82 7.19 -2.11
C ASP A 285 -21.15 6.07 -2.91
N LEU A 286 -20.39 5.19 -2.25
CA LEU A 286 -19.78 4.02 -2.88
C LEU A 286 -20.83 3.05 -3.44
N ARG A 287 -21.94 2.80 -2.73
CA ARG A 287 -23.04 1.96 -3.22
C ARG A 287 -23.63 2.53 -4.50
N HIS A 288 -23.91 3.83 -4.55
CA HIS A 288 -24.42 4.50 -5.75
C HIS A 288 -23.42 4.47 -6.90
N ARG A 289 -22.12 4.69 -6.61
CA ARG A 289 -21.05 4.61 -7.62
C ARG A 289 -20.96 3.22 -8.22
N ILE A 290 -20.95 2.18 -7.38
CA ILE A 290 -20.94 0.78 -7.83
C ILE A 290 -22.17 0.54 -8.70
N LEU A 291 -23.39 0.80 -8.22
CA LEU A 291 -24.64 0.58 -8.98
C LEU A 291 -24.70 1.26 -10.36
N SER A 292 -24.02 2.40 -10.53
CA SER A 292 -23.94 3.10 -11.82
C SER A 292 -23.16 2.32 -12.89
N GLU A 293 -22.35 1.34 -12.49
CA GLU A 293 -21.52 0.57 -13.41
C GLU A 293 -22.34 -0.42 -14.24
N LYS A 294 -22.18 -0.34 -15.57
CA LYS A 294 -22.90 -1.18 -16.54
C LYS A 294 -22.55 -2.67 -16.42
N LYS A 295 -21.32 -2.99 -15.97
CA LYS A 295 -20.80 -4.37 -15.86
C LYS A 295 -21.49 -5.18 -14.75
N LEU A 296 -22.09 -4.52 -13.75
CA LEU A 296 -22.89 -5.20 -12.70
C LEU A 296 -24.17 -5.85 -13.23
N LYS A 297 -24.69 -5.43 -14.39
CA LYS A 297 -25.86 -6.08 -14.99
C LYS A 297 -25.61 -7.56 -15.32
N GLN A 298 -24.34 -7.96 -15.47
CA GLN A 298 -23.95 -9.35 -15.71
C GLN A 298 -23.94 -10.19 -14.42
N LEU A 299 -23.94 -9.56 -13.25
CA LEU A 299 -23.93 -10.17 -11.92
C LEU A 299 -25.27 -9.87 -11.23
N GLY A 300 -26.35 -10.46 -11.76
CA GLY A 300 -27.74 -10.19 -11.35
C GLY A 300 -27.96 -10.26 -9.83
N SER A 301 -27.52 -11.34 -9.16
CA SER A 301 -27.73 -11.53 -7.71
C SER A 301 -27.07 -10.44 -6.85
N PHE A 302 -25.84 -10.02 -7.19
CA PHE A 302 -25.09 -9.01 -6.43
C PHE A 302 -25.65 -7.60 -6.64
N ARG A 303 -26.14 -7.33 -7.86
CA ARG A 303 -26.82 -6.08 -8.18
C ARG A 303 -28.12 -5.97 -7.38
N GLU A 304 -28.92 -7.02 -7.31
CA GLU A 304 -30.20 -7.01 -6.58
C GLU A 304 -29.99 -6.67 -5.10
N ILE A 305 -28.94 -7.18 -4.46
CA ILE A 305 -28.65 -6.87 -3.06
C ILE A 305 -28.24 -5.40 -2.88
N LEU A 306 -27.41 -4.86 -3.77
CA LEU A 306 -27.08 -3.44 -3.73
C LEU A 306 -28.29 -2.55 -4.02
N ASP A 307 -29.15 -2.95 -4.96
CA ASP A 307 -30.41 -2.26 -5.23
C ASP A 307 -31.31 -2.32 -3.97
N LEU A 308 -31.43 -3.45 -3.29
CA LEU A 308 -32.19 -3.57 -2.04
C LEU A 308 -31.60 -2.70 -0.92
N LEU A 309 -30.28 -2.69 -0.75
CA LEU A 309 -29.55 -1.88 0.25
C LEU A 309 -29.54 -0.38 -0.05
N THR A 310 -29.83 0.04 -1.28
CA THR A 310 -29.94 1.46 -1.66
C THR A 310 -31.39 1.94 -1.71
N THR A 311 -32.33 1.05 -2.01
CA THR A 311 -33.75 1.38 -1.90
C THR A 311 -34.16 1.51 -0.44
N ASP A 312 -35.03 2.47 -0.17
CA ASP A 312 -35.66 2.65 1.15
C ASP A 312 -36.78 1.61 1.37
N ARG A 313 -36.47 0.32 1.17
CA ARG A 313 -37.39 -0.80 1.35
C ARG A 313 -36.88 -1.73 2.45
N LEU A 314 -37.81 -2.34 3.18
CA LEU A 314 -37.49 -3.34 4.19
C LEU A 314 -37.02 -4.64 3.53
N MET A 315 -36.03 -5.27 4.15
CA MET A 315 -35.52 -6.58 3.77
C MET A 315 -35.89 -7.62 4.83
N SER A 316 -36.38 -8.77 4.41
CA SER A 316 -36.51 -9.93 5.29
C SER A 316 -35.17 -10.64 5.46
N TRP A 317 -34.96 -11.21 6.64
CA TRP A 317 -33.79 -12.00 7.02
C TRP A 317 -34.22 -13.44 7.34
N PRO A 318 -33.67 -14.48 6.68
CA PRO A 318 -32.49 -14.52 5.80
C PRO A 318 -32.73 -14.02 4.38
N LEU A 319 -31.69 -13.52 3.74
CA LEU A 319 -31.72 -13.09 2.34
C LEU A 319 -31.96 -14.30 1.42
N ARG A 320 -32.69 -14.09 0.31
CA ARG A 320 -33.01 -15.14 -0.68
C ARG A 320 -31.79 -15.80 -1.34
N PHE A 321 -30.62 -15.19 -1.22
CA PHE A 321 -29.37 -15.58 -1.89
C PHE A 321 -28.28 -16.08 -0.92
N ASP A 322 -28.67 -16.49 0.28
CA ASP A 322 -27.73 -16.92 1.34
C ASP A 322 -26.80 -18.07 0.88
N ASP A 323 -27.30 -18.94 0.00
CA ASP A 323 -26.54 -20.08 -0.55
C ASP A 323 -25.48 -19.69 -1.59
N GLU A 324 -25.61 -18.53 -2.26
CA GLU A 324 -24.63 -18.03 -3.23
C GLU A 324 -23.47 -17.34 -2.51
N TRP A 325 -23.77 -16.58 -1.44
CA TRP A 325 -22.76 -15.90 -0.63
C TRP A 325 -21.90 -16.86 0.19
N ARG A 326 -22.51 -17.93 0.74
CA ARG A 326 -21.79 -18.96 1.50
C ARG A 326 -20.84 -19.81 0.66
N LYS A 327 -21.02 -19.82 -0.67
CA LYS A 327 -20.19 -20.59 -1.60
C LYS A 327 -19.03 -19.77 -2.18
N ASP A 328 -19.02 -18.45 -1.99
CA ASP A 328 -17.99 -17.61 -2.58
C ASP A 328 -16.64 -17.75 -1.85
N PRO A 329 -15.52 -17.82 -2.59
CA PRO A 329 -14.17 -18.01 -2.03
C PRO A 329 -13.75 -16.95 -0.99
N SER A 330 -14.38 -15.77 -1.03
CA SER A 330 -14.13 -14.65 -0.10
C SER A 330 -14.66 -14.89 1.31
N PHE A 331 -15.52 -15.89 1.51
CA PHE A 331 -15.97 -16.43 2.79
C PHE A 331 -15.36 -17.81 3.07
N SER A 332 -14.16 -18.13 2.55
CA SER A 332 -13.57 -19.47 2.70
C SER A 332 -12.18 -19.49 3.35
N GLU A 333 -11.77 -18.39 3.95
CA GLU A 333 -10.52 -18.29 4.70
C GLU A 333 -10.86 -18.15 6.19
N GLU A 334 -11.01 -19.31 6.84
CA GLU A 334 -11.30 -19.52 8.28
C GLU A 334 -12.77 -19.38 8.73
N LYS A 335 -13.36 -20.51 9.16
CA LYS A 335 -14.74 -20.63 9.66
C LYS A 335 -15.13 -19.60 10.73
N GLU A 336 -14.17 -19.11 11.52
CA GLU A 336 -14.38 -18.10 12.55
C GLU A 336 -14.53 -16.69 11.98
N GLN A 337 -13.79 -16.34 10.93
CA GLN A 337 -13.92 -15.06 10.24
C GLN A 337 -15.20 -15.02 9.43
N ASP A 338 -15.62 -16.15 8.86
CA ASP A 338 -16.86 -16.25 8.09
C ASP A 338 -18.10 -16.08 8.97
N ALA A 339 -18.08 -16.65 10.18
CA ALA A 339 -19.14 -16.45 11.17
C ALA A 339 -19.25 -14.97 11.57
N LYS A 340 -18.11 -14.31 11.83
CA LYS A 340 -18.07 -12.86 12.13
C LYS A 340 -18.57 -12.01 10.97
N ARG A 341 -18.17 -12.31 9.73
CA ARG A 341 -18.64 -11.60 8.53
C ARG A 341 -20.13 -11.78 8.33
N TYR A 342 -20.65 -12.98 8.56
CA TYR A 342 -22.09 -13.24 8.49
C TYR A 342 -22.87 -12.46 9.55
N GLU A 343 -22.35 -12.40 10.78
CA GLU A 343 -22.92 -11.55 11.82
C GLU A 343 -22.88 -10.06 11.43
N CYS A 344 -21.77 -9.57 10.86
CA CYS A 344 -21.67 -8.20 10.36
C CYS A 344 -22.69 -7.92 9.24
N LEU A 345 -22.93 -8.88 8.35
CA LEU A 345 -23.95 -8.75 7.31
C LEU A 345 -25.35 -8.65 7.93
N LYS A 346 -25.66 -9.51 8.90
CA LYS A 346 -26.91 -9.45 9.67
C LYS A 346 -27.07 -8.09 10.34
N LYS A 347 -26.02 -7.58 10.99
CA LYS A 347 -26.00 -6.23 11.60
C LYS A 347 -26.30 -5.13 10.58
N SER A 348 -25.66 -5.16 9.42
CA SER A 348 -25.86 -4.18 8.34
C SER A 348 -27.29 -4.17 7.81
N VAL A 349 -27.90 -5.35 7.61
CA VAL A 349 -29.30 -5.49 7.18
C VAL A 349 -30.27 -4.94 8.22
N VAL A 350 -30.07 -5.27 9.50
CA VAL A 350 -30.90 -4.79 10.61
C VAL A 350 -30.79 -3.27 10.74
N GLN A 351 -29.58 -2.71 10.63
CA GLN A 351 -29.35 -1.26 10.66
C GLN A 351 -30.05 -0.55 9.49
N HIS A 352 -30.01 -1.14 8.28
CA HIS A 352 -30.75 -0.62 7.13
C HIS A 352 -32.26 -0.60 7.39
N ASN A 353 -32.82 -1.71 7.86
CA ASN A 353 -34.25 -1.81 8.17
C ASN A 353 -34.67 -0.78 9.23
N LEU A 354 -33.88 -0.61 10.30
CA LEU A 354 -34.13 0.41 11.32
C LEU A 354 -34.13 1.83 10.74
N ARG A 355 -33.22 2.14 9.80
CA ARG A 355 -33.20 3.43 9.12
C ARG A 355 -34.43 3.63 8.24
N VAL A 356 -34.82 2.62 7.47
CA VAL A 356 -36.04 2.66 6.67
C VAL A 356 -37.24 2.94 7.56
N VAL A 357 -37.37 2.22 8.68
CA VAL A 357 -38.45 2.46 9.66
C VAL A 357 -38.41 3.89 10.19
N SER A 358 -37.24 4.44 10.50
CA SER A 358 -37.14 5.80 11.02
C SER A 358 -37.59 6.90 10.05
N LYS A 359 -37.42 6.68 8.74
CA LYS A 359 -37.87 7.62 7.71
C LYS A 359 -39.40 7.64 7.59
N TYR A 360 -40.03 6.47 7.65
CA TYR A 360 -41.47 6.32 7.38
C TYR A 360 -42.36 6.42 8.62
N TYR A 361 -41.86 6.03 9.80
CA TYR A 361 -42.66 5.97 11.02
C TYR A 361 -42.29 7.08 12.01
N HIS A 362 -43.30 7.71 12.60
CA HIS A 362 -43.09 8.67 13.69
C HIS A 362 -43.04 7.97 15.06
N ARG A 363 -43.96 7.03 15.26
CA ARG A 363 -44.09 6.22 16.48
C ARG A 363 -44.36 4.79 16.09
N VAL A 364 -43.65 3.83 16.70
CA VAL A 364 -43.79 2.40 16.43
C VAL A 364 -43.88 1.64 17.75
N ARG A 365 -44.72 0.60 17.81
CA ARG A 365 -44.75 -0.33 18.93
C ARG A 365 -43.58 -1.30 18.85
N THR A 366 -42.98 -1.65 19.97
CA THR A 366 -41.87 -2.63 20.06
C THR A 366 -42.21 -3.95 19.38
N ASP A 367 -43.42 -4.47 19.59
CA ASP A 367 -43.87 -5.75 19.03
C ASP A 367 -43.92 -5.72 17.49
N ARG A 368 -44.33 -4.57 16.93
CA ARG A 368 -44.35 -4.38 15.49
C ARG A 368 -42.93 -4.26 14.95
N LEU A 369 -42.03 -3.59 15.67
CA LEU A 369 -40.64 -3.46 15.26
C LEU A 369 -39.92 -4.81 15.26
N GLN A 370 -40.15 -5.65 16.28
CA GLN A 370 -39.65 -7.02 16.35
C GLN A 370 -40.10 -7.83 15.14
N TYR A 371 -41.37 -7.75 14.77
CA TYR A 371 -41.90 -8.43 13.58
C TYR A 371 -41.23 -7.94 12.29
N LEU A 372 -40.94 -6.64 12.16
CA LEU A 372 -40.31 -6.08 10.96
C LEU A 372 -38.81 -6.40 10.85
N LEU A 373 -38.14 -6.61 11.98
CA LEU A 373 -36.72 -6.94 12.04
C LEU A 373 -36.46 -8.44 12.14
N GLU A 374 -37.48 -9.25 12.43
CA GLU A 374 -37.37 -10.69 12.67
C GLU A 374 -36.36 -11.00 13.80
N LEU A 375 -36.37 -10.16 14.83
CA LEU A 375 -35.47 -10.23 16.00
C LEU A 375 -36.25 -10.26 17.31
N ASP A 376 -35.60 -10.77 18.36
CA ASP A 376 -36.11 -10.73 19.71
C ASP A 376 -36.11 -9.29 20.28
N ALA A 377 -36.91 -9.06 21.32
CA ALA A 377 -37.03 -7.78 22.01
C ALA A 377 -35.67 -7.27 22.49
N VAL A 378 -34.89 -8.15 23.13
CA VAL A 378 -33.61 -7.80 23.75
C VAL A 378 -32.59 -7.36 22.70
N ASP A 379 -32.50 -8.09 21.58
CA ASP A 379 -31.54 -7.77 20.53
C ASP A 379 -31.96 -6.53 19.73
N THR A 380 -33.27 -6.33 19.52
CA THR A 380 -33.80 -5.11 18.91
C THR A 380 -33.42 -3.87 19.73
N GLU A 381 -33.51 -3.94 21.07
CA GLU A 381 -33.09 -2.85 21.95
C GLU A 381 -31.57 -2.60 21.88
N LYS A 382 -30.75 -3.65 21.81
CA LYS A 382 -29.29 -3.51 21.69
C LYS A 382 -28.92 -2.78 20.40
N TYR A 383 -29.43 -3.24 19.26
CA TYR A 383 -29.13 -2.61 17.96
C TYR A 383 -29.65 -1.18 17.86
N LEU A 384 -30.84 -0.90 18.38
CA LEU A 384 -31.36 0.46 18.45
C LEU A 384 -30.47 1.36 19.32
N SER A 385 -29.98 0.84 20.46
CA SER A 385 -29.07 1.58 21.35
C SER A 385 -27.73 1.88 20.68
N GLU A 386 -27.13 0.91 19.99
CA GLU A 386 -25.89 1.08 19.21
C GLU A 386 -26.05 2.15 18.10
N MET A 387 -27.19 2.15 17.40
CA MET A 387 -27.47 3.14 16.35
C MET A 387 -27.69 4.56 16.89
N VAL A 388 -28.30 4.69 18.06
CA VAL A 388 -28.46 5.98 18.74
C VAL A 388 -27.13 6.49 19.28
N GLN A 389 -26.30 5.61 19.84
CA GLN A 389 -24.96 5.97 20.34
C GLN A 389 -24.02 6.43 19.22
N SER A 390 -24.06 5.75 18.07
CA SER A 390 -23.30 6.12 16.86
C SER A 390 -23.86 7.36 16.14
N LYS A 391 -24.94 7.98 16.66
CA LYS A 391 -25.63 9.16 16.10
C LYS A 391 -26.13 8.97 14.66
N GLN A 392 -26.25 7.73 14.19
CA GLN A 392 -26.81 7.43 12.87
C GLN A 392 -28.33 7.62 12.83
N LEU A 393 -28.98 7.54 13.99
CA LEU A 393 -30.43 7.61 14.14
C LEU A 393 -30.79 8.33 15.45
N PHE A 394 -31.85 9.13 15.42
CA PHE A 394 -32.53 9.57 16.63
C PHE A 394 -33.68 8.63 16.96
N ALA A 395 -33.67 8.03 18.15
CA ALA A 395 -34.78 7.25 18.66
C ALA A 395 -34.88 7.42 20.19
N ARG A 396 -36.11 7.55 20.70
CA ARG A 396 -36.41 7.50 22.14
C ARG A 396 -37.39 6.36 22.39
N MET A 397 -37.10 5.52 23.36
CA MET A 397 -37.88 4.33 23.68
C MET A 397 -38.47 4.43 25.10
N ASP A 398 -39.79 4.25 25.18
CA ASP A 398 -40.52 4.12 26.44
C ASP A 398 -40.72 2.63 26.76
N ARG A 399 -39.82 2.04 27.55
CA ARG A 399 -39.82 0.59 27.86
C ARG A 399 -41.15 0.05 28.42
N PRO A 400 -41.80 0.69 29.43
CA PRO A 400 -43.05 0.16 29.98
C PRO A 400 -44.24 0.27 29.02
N ALA A 401 -44.23 1.29 28.15
CA ALA A 401 -45.31 1.52 27.20
C ALA A 401 -45.10 0.77 25.86
N GLY A 402 -43.88 0.29 25.60
CA GLY A 402 -43.51 -0.40 24.36
C GLY A 402 -43.57 0.53 23.13
N ILE A 403 -43.29 1.83 23.29
CA ILE A 403 -43.37 2.81 22.19
C ILE A 403 -41.99 3.39 21.89
N ILE A 404 -41.63 3.41 20.61
CA ILE A 404 -40.41 4.02 20.09
C ILE A 404 -40.79 5.23 19.23
N ASN A 405 -40.22 6.39 19.55
CA ASN A 405 -40.38 7.63 18.81
C ASN A 405 -39.10 7.95 18.03
N PHE A 406 -39.20 8.11 16.71
CA PHE A 406 -38.05 8.40 15.84
C PHE A 406 -37.87 9.90 15.55
N ARG A 407 -38.83 10.74 15.92
CA ARG A 407 -38.73 12.19 15.78
C ARG A 407 -38.25 12.86 17.07
N PRO A 408 -37.36 13.86 16.99
CA PRO A 408 -37.10 14.73 18.12
C PRO A 408 -38.38 15.46 18.53
N GLN A 409 -38.47 15.84 19.80
CA GLN A 409 -39.52 16.74 20.24
C GLN A 409 -39.33 18.08 19.53
N GLN A 410 -40.32 18.47 18.73
CA GLN A 410 -40.33 19.75 18.04
C GLN A 410 -40.82 20.83 18.99
N ASN A 411 -40.14 21.97 19.01
CA ASN A 411 -40.62 23.15 19.70
C ASN A 411 -41.70 23.85 18.86
N ALA A 412 -42.51 24.71 19.49
CA ALA A 412 -43.53 25.48 18.77
C ALA A 412 -42.93 26.30 17.63
N ASP A 413 -41.74 26.85 17.83
CA ASP A 413 -41.00 27.63 16.82
C ASP A 413 -40.60 26.78 15.60
N ASP A 414 -40.19 25.52 15.82
CA ASP A 414 -39.81 24.62 14.72
C ASP A 414 -41.01 24.32 13.81
N VAL A 415 -42.18 24.11 14.42
CA VAL A 415 -43.43 23.88 13.68
C VAL A 415 -43.81 25.12 12.86
N LEU A 416 -43.68 26.32 13.45
CA LEU A 416 -43.95 27.58 12.75
C LEU A 416 -42.96 27.81 11.60
N ASN A 417 -41.68 27.45 11.77
CA ASN A 417 -40.67 27.56 10.73
C ASN A 417 -40.95 26.62 9.56
N VAL A 418 -41.31 25.35 9.82
CA VAL A 418 -41.73 24.40 8.77
C VAL A 418 -42.94 24.95 8.03
N TRP A 419 -43.95 25.43 8.75
CA TRP A 419 -45.15 26.01 8.16
C TRP A 419 -44.85 27.25 7.29
N ALA A 420 -43.98 28.14 7.75
CA ALA A 420 -43.53 29.30 6.97
C ALA A 420 -42.80 28.89 5.67
N SER A 421 -41.96 27.84 5.74
CA SER A 421 -41.29 27.29 4.57
C SER A 421 -42.27 26.68 3.57
N ASP A 422 -43.32 26.01 4.04
CA ASP A 422 -44.37 25.44 3.20
C ASP A 422 -45.18 26.54 2.48
N ILE A 423 -45.48 27.64 3.17
CA ILE A 423 -46.15 28.80 2.54
C ILE A 423 -45.27 29.41 1.45
N SER A 424 -43.98 29.58 1.72
CA SER A 424 -43.04 30.11 0.73
C SER A 424 -42.92 29.18 -0.49
N ASN A 425 -42.87 27.87 -0.27
CA ASN A 425 -42.89 26.86 -1.34
C ASN A 425 -44.20 26.87 -2.12
N LEU A 426 -45.33 27.15 -1.47
CA LEU A 426 -46.64 27.26 -2.11
C LEU A 426 -46.73 28.52 -2.99
N LEU A 427 -46.30 29.68 -2.48
CA LEU A 427 -46.29 30.93 -3.23
C LEU A 427 -45.38 30.84 -4.45
N THR A 428 -44.16 30.30 -4.30
CA THR A 428 -43.25 30.11 -5.44
C THR A 428 -43.79 29.14 -6.49
N LYS A 429 -44.56 28.11 -6.08
CA LYS A 429 -45.26 27.23 -7.03
C LYS A 429 -46.39 27.96 -7.75
N ILE A 430 -47.17 28.80 -7.05
CA ILE A 430 -48.23 29.61 -7.66
C ILE A 430 -47.64 30.56 -8.70
N ASP A 431 -46.58 31.30 -8.37
CA ASP A 431 -45.92 32.20 -9.31
C ASP A 431 -45.43 31.46 -10.56
N LYS A 432 -44.78 30.30 -10.38
CA LYS A 432 -44.37 29.44 -11.50
C LYS A 432 -45.56 29.02 -12.36
N THR A 433 -46.68 28.62 -11.76
CA THR A 433 -47.88 28.26 -12.52
C THR A 433 -48.47 29.45 -13.27
N CYS A 434 -48.52 30.65 -12.67
CA CYS A 434 -48.98 31.87 -13.32
C CYS A 434 -48.11 32.21 -14.55
N HIS A 435 -46.79 32.11 -14.42
CA HIS A 435 -45.89 32.32 -15.56
C HIS A 435 -46.07 31.28 -16.67
N LEU A 436 -46.27 30.01 -16.32
CA LEU A 436 -46.54 28.95 -17.29
C LEU A 436 -47.85 29.19 -18.04
N ILE A 437 -48.93 29.57 -17.34
CA ILE A 437 -50.23 29.90 -17.92
C ILE A 437 -50.11 31.12 -18.86
N ALA A 438 -49.40 32.16 -18.44
CA ALA A 438 -49.18 33.33 -19.29
C ALA A 438 -48.42 32.98 -20.58
N LYS A 439 -47.40 32.13 -20.49
CA LYS A 439 -46.64 31.64 -21.64
C LYS A 439 -47.52 30.79 -22.57
N GLU A 440 -48.35 29.92 -22.02
CA GLU A 440 -49.25 29.05 -22.79
C GLU A 440 -50.35 29.85 -23.50
N ASN A 441 -50.93 30.85 -22.82
CA ASN A 441 -51.89 31.78 -23.41
C ASN A 441 -51.28 32.58 -24.58
N MET A 442 -50.02 33.03 -24.48
CA MET A 442 -49.36 33.70 -25.59
C MET A 442 -49.20 32.78 -26.81
N ILE A 443 -48.89 31.49 -26.61
CA ILE A 443 -48.75 30.53 -27.70
C ILE A 443 -50.10 30.26 -28.38
N HIS A 444 -51.17 30.09 -27.59
CA HIS A 444 -52.52 29.83 -28.11
C HIS A 444 -53.22 31.07 -28.70
N GLN A 445 -52.75 32.28 -28.42
CA GLN A 445 -53.24 33.50 -29.08
C GLN A 445 -52.53 33.82 -30.40
N ILE A 446 -51.37 33.20 -30.66
CA ILE A 446 -50.56 33.44 -31.86
C ILE A 446 -50.88 32.43 -32.98
N GLY A 447 -51.49 31.28 -32.64
CA GLY A 447 -52.06 30.32 -33.60
C GLY A 447 -53.56 30.52 -33.79
#